data_AF-A0A4V5TIY1-F1
#
_entry.id   AF-A0A4V5TIY1-F1
#
_cell.length_a   1.000
_cell.length_b   1.000
_cell.length_c   1.000
_cell.angle_alpha   90.00
_cell.angle_beta   90.00
_cell.angle_gamma   90.00
#
_symmetry.space_group_name_H-M   'P 1'
#
loop_
_entity.id
_entity.type
_entity.pdbx_description
1 polymer ?
#
loop_
_entity_poly.entity_id
_entity_poly.type
_entity_poly.pdbx_seq_one_letter_code
_entity_poly.pdbx_strand_id
1 'polypeptide(L)'
;MTREECRQILRRIAWNLNNRERKRLRNECPILDDFGRQQSTIGSDDNLFVEELLQQLPNEKERHVIRKIVLEGFTAREVGEDLHMGERGVNQCKNRSLKKLHNYLITHSV
;
A
#
# COMPACT_ATOMS: atom_id res chain seq x y z
N MET A 1 29.70 19.82 9.46
CA MET A 1 28.38 19.20 9.64
C MET A 1 27.43 20.29 10.12
N THR A 2 26.47 20.67 9.29
CA THR A 2 25.51 21.75 9.59
C THR A 2 24.31 21.20 10.36
N ARG A 3 23.58 22.09 11.06
CA ARG A 3 22.35 21.72 11.79
C ARG A 3 21.32 21.01 10.90
N GLU A 4 21.26 21.39 9.63
CA GLU A 4 20.30 20.84 8.67
C GLU A 4 20.70 19.43 8.22
N GLU A 5 21.99 19.17 8.04
CA GLU A 5 22.53 17.83 7.76
C GLU A 5 22.24 16.87 8.93
N CYS A 6 22.45 17.31 10.17
CA CYS A 6 22.11 16.54 11.36
C CYS A 6 20.61 16.20 11.41
N ARG A 7 19.74 17.16 11.10
CA ARG A 7 18.29 16.96 11.05
C ARG A 7 17.89 15.94 9.99
N GLN A 8 18.50 15.96 8.81
CA GLN A 8 18.24 14.97 7.76
C GLN A 8 18.66 13.55 8.16
N ILE A 9 19.84 13.42 8.80
CA ILE A 9 20.33 12.13 9.30
C ILE A 9 19.37 11.57 10.37
N LEU A 10 18.96 12.40 11.33
CA LEU A 10 18.00 12.00 12.37
C LEU A 10 16.67 11.54 11.78
N ARG A 11 16.15 12.25 10.77
CA ARG A 11 14.92 11.83 10.06
C ARG A 11 15.08 10.48 9.36
N ARG A 12 16.21 10.23 8.71
CA ARG A 12 16.49 8.94 8.06
C ARG A 12 16.61 7.81 9.07
N ILE A 13 17.29 8.04 10.20
CA ILE A 13 17.40 7.06 11.28
C ILE A 13 16.02 6.74 11.86
N ALA A 14 15.22 7.76 12.16
CA ALA A 14 13.86 7.58 12.66
C ALA A 14 12.96 6.82 11.67
N TRP A 15 13.05 7.15 10.38
CA TRP A 15 12.31 6.44 9.33
C TRP A 15 12.71 4.97 9.24
N ASN A 16 14.01 4.67 9.23
CA ASN A 16 14.52 3.31 9.17
C ASN A 16 14.12 2.50 10.40
N LEU A 17 14.15 3.10 11.59
CA LEU A 17 13.70 2.49 12.83
C LEU A 17 12.21 2.15 12.76
N ASN A 18 11.36 3.10 12.40
CA ASN A 18 9.92 2.89 12.31
C ASN A 18 9.58 1.82 11.25
N ASN A 19 10.23 1.88 10.09
CA ASN A 19 10.03 0.89 9.03
C ASN A 19 10.47 -0.52 9.46
N ARG A 20 11.56 -0.64 10.23
CA ARG A 20 12.02 -1.92 10.78
C ARG A 20 11.04 -2.48 11.79
N GLU A 21 10.57 -1.66 12.74
CA GLU A 21 9.61 -2.10 13.76
C GLU A 21 8.26 -2.49 13.16
N ARG A 22 7.76 -1.75 12.16
CA ARG A 22 6.55 -2.14 11.42
C ARG A 22 6.70 -3.48 10.73
N LYS A 23 7.85 -3.75 10.09
CA LYS A 23 8.13 -5.06 9.49
C LYS A 23 8.20 -6.16 10.54
N ARG A 24 8.84 -5.90 11.68
CA ARG A 24 8.96 -6.86 12.79
C ARG A 24 7.59 -7.20 13.35
N LEU A 25 6.79 -6.20 13.71
CA LEU A 25 5.44 -6.37 14.26
C LEU A 25 4.53 -7.17 13.33
N ARG A 26 4.55 -6.86 12.02
CA ARG A 26 3.74 -7.60 11.04
C ARG A 26 4.11 -9.08 10.96
N ASN A 27 5.41 -9.39 11.07
CA ASN A 27 5.89 -10.77 10.93
C ASN A 27 5.80 -11.58 12.24
N GLU A 28 5.92 -10.93 13.40
CA GLU A 28 5.96 -11.60 14.71
C GLU A 28 4.60 -11.58 15.42
N CYS A 29 3.76 -10.57 15.19
CA CYS A 29 2.46 -10.41 15.84
C CYS A 29 1.38 -9.88 14.87
N PRO A 30 0.88 -10.69 13.91
CA PRO A 30 -0.20 -10.29 13.00
C PRO A 30 -1.46 -9.78 13.73
N ILE A 31 -1.71 -10.31 14.93
CA ILE A 31 -2.84 -9.95 15.80
C ILE A 31 -2.86 -8.46 16.17
N LEU A 32 -1.71 -7.82 16.42
CA LEU A 32 -1.68 -6.41 16.85
C LEU A 32 -1.99 -5.42 15.72
N ASP A 33 -1.83 -5.82 14.46
CA ASP A 33 -2.22 -5.02 13.30
C ASP A 33 -3.74 -5.14 13.03
N ASP A 34 -4.36 -6.25 13.46
CA ASP A 34 -5.79 -6.55 13.29
C ASP A 34 -6.67 -5.85 14.35
N PHE A 35 -6.21 -5.76 15.61
CA PHE A 35 -6.97 -5.09 16.69
C PHE A 35 -7.25 -3.59 16.44
N GLY A 36 -6.46 -2.92 15.58
CA GLY A 36 -6.72 -1.55 15.14
C GLY A 36 -7.66 -1.43 13.92
N ARG A 37 -7.87 -2.51 13.17
CA ARG A 37 -8.75 -2.57 11.98
C ARG A 37 -10.12 -3.20 12.26
N GLN A 38 -10.25 -4.02 13.30
CA GLN A 38 -11.50 -4.74 13.62
C GLN A 38 -12.68 -3.88 14.08
N GLN A 39 -12.60 -2.54 14.03
CA GLN A 39 -13.78 -1.67 14.19
C GLN A 39 -14.54 -1.43 12.88
N SER A 40 -14.04 -1.88 11.72
CA SER A 40 -14.86 -1.96 10.51
C SER A 40 -15.38 -3.38 10.35
N THR A 41 -16.68 -3.58 10.58
CA THR A 41 -17.40 -4.80 10.27
C THR A 41 -17.29 -5.07 8.77
N ILE A 42 -16.34 -5.91 8.34
CA ILE A 42 -16.20 -6.31 6.94
C ILE A 42 -17.37 -7.25 6.62
N GLY A 43 -18.44 -6.69 6.05
CA GLY A 43 -19.55 -7.46 5.51
C GLY A 43 -19.18 -8.06 4.16
N SER A 44 -19.89 -9.09 3.71
CA SER A 44 -19.70 -9.65 2.36
C SER A 44 -19.88 -8.61 1.24
N ASP A 45 -20.62 -7.54 1.52
CA ASP A 45 -20.82 -6.41 0.60
C ASP A 45 -19.54 -5.60 0.36
N ASP A 46 -18.64 -5.50 1.34
CA ASP A 46 -17.40 -4.71 1.21
C ASP A 46 -16.45 -5.30 0.16
N ASN A 47 -16.41 -6.63 0.05
CA ASN A 47 -15.62 -7.29 -1.00
C ASN A 47 -16.17 -7.00 -2.39
N LEU A 48 -17.49 -6.90 -2.56
CA LEU A 48 -18.09 -6.55 -3.85
C LEU A 48 -17.71 -5.13 -4.25
N PHE A 49 -17.81 -4.16 -3.34
CA PHE A 49 -17.41 -2.77 -3.59
C PHE A 49 -15.93 -2.63 -3.95
N VAL A 50 -15.05 -3.41 -3.30
CA VAL A 50 -13.61 -3.41 -3.62
C VAL A 50 -13.35 -3.94 -5.03
N GLU A 51 -14.03 -5.02 -5.44
CA GLU A 51 -13.88 -5.56 -6.80
C GLU A 51 -14.41 -4.59 -7.86
N GLU A 52 -15.57 -3.98 -7.64
CA GLU A 52 -16.13 -2.96 -8.54
C GLU A 52 -15.21 -1.74 -8.67
N LEU A 53 -14.60 -1.31 -7.56
CA LEU A 53 -13.63 -0.23 -7.56
C LEU A 53 -12.36 -0.61 -8.34
N LEU A 54 -11.84 -1.83 -8.16
CA LEU A 54 -10.69 -2.32 -8.92
C LEU A 54 -10.99 -2.40 -10.42
N GLN A 55 -12.23 -2.74 -10.82
CA GLN A 55 -12.63 -2.75 -12.23
C GLN A 55 -12.56 -1.37 -12.90
N GLN A 56 -12.55 -0.27 -12.14
CA GLN A 56 -12.35 1.08 -12.68
C GLN A 56 -10.92 1.32 -13.18
N LEU A 57 -9.96 0.48 -12.77
CA LEU A 57 -8.63 0.49 -13.36
C LEU A 57 -8.68 -0.27 -14.69
N PRO A 58 -8.36 0.35 -15.84
CA PRO A 58 -8.51 -0.29 -17.14
C PRO A 58 -7.51 -1.43 -17.36
N ASN A 59 -6.35 -1.38 -16.70
CA ASN A 59 -5.25 -2.31 -16.93
C ASN A 59 -5.21 -3.41 -15.87
N GLU A 60 -5.15 -4.67 -16.31
CA GLU A 60 -5.00 -5.83 -15.42
C GLU A 60 -3.74 -5.74 -14.56
N LYS A 61 -2.64 -5.21 -15.10
CA LYS A 61 -1.42 -4.97 -14.31
C LYS A 61 -1.67 -3.99 -13.17
N GLU A 62 -2.46 -2.95 -13.39
CA GLU A 62 -2.79 -1.97 -12.35
C GLU A 62 -3.65 -2.61 -11.25
N ARG A 63 -4.65 -3.40 -11.63
CA ARG A 63 -5.50 -4.17 -10.71
C ARG A 63 -4.66 -5.15 -9.88
N HIS A 64 -3.80 -5.92 -10.54
CA HIS A 64 -2.93 -6.89 -9.91
C HIS A 64 -1.97 -6.24 -8.90
N VAL A 65 -1.33 -5.12 -9.26
CA VAL A 65 -0.43 -4.38 -8.36
C VAL A 65 -1.17 -3.87 -7.13
N ILE A 66 -2.37 -3.32 -7.27
CA ILE A 66 -3.15 -2.85 -6.12
C ILE A 66 -3.58 -4.02 -5.25
N ARG A 67 -4.11 -5.09 -5.84
CA ARG A 67 -4.53 -6.30 -5.11
C ARG A 67 -3.38 -6.87 -4.28
N LYS A 68 -2.25 -7.16 -4.91
CA LYS A 68 -1.09 -7.77 -4.25
C LYS A 68 -0.50 -6.87 -3.15
N ILE A 69 -0.31 -5.59 -3.43
CA ILE A 69 0.41 -4.71 -2.48
C ILE A 69 -0.51 -4.17 -1.38
N VAL A 70 -1.73 -3.77 -1.73
CA VAL A 70 -2.62 -3.06 -0.81
C VAL A 70 -3.54 -4.01 -0.06
N LEU A 71 -4.09 -5.02 -0.74
CA LEU A 71 -5.03 -5.96 -0.13
C LEU A 71 -4.33 -7.17 0.48
N GLU A 72 -3.33 -7.72 -0.22
CA GLU A 72 -2.63 -8.94 0.21
C GLU A 72 -1.30 -8.68 0.94
N GLY A 73 -0.81 -7.44 0.96
CA GLY A 73 0.35 -7.03 1.76
C GLY A 73 1.73 -7.37 1.20
N PHE A 74 1.84 -7.79 -0.07
CA PHE A 74 3.11 -8.05 -0.73
C PHE A 74 3.96 -6.79 -0.90
N THR A 75 5.28 -6.95 -0.92
CA THR A 75 6.21 -5.86 -1.20
C THR A 75 6.31 -5.57 -2.69
N ALA A 76 6.69 -4.33 -3.03
CA ALA A 76 6.91 -3.93 -4.42
C ALA A 76 8.04 -4.70 -5.11
N ARG A 77 8.96 -5.30 -4.33
CA ARG A 77 10.01 -6.18 -4.85
C ARG A 77 9.42 -7.53 -5.28
N GLU A 78 8.66 -8.17 -4.40
CA GLU A 78 8.01 -9.46 -4.67
C GLU A 78 7.06 -9.36 -5.87
N VAL A 79 6.23 -8.33 -5.93
CA VAL A 79 5.33 -8.09 -7.08
C VAL A 79 6.11 -7.72 -8.35
N GLY A 80 7.30 -7.14 -8.19
CA GLY A 80 8.19 -6.83 -9.31
C GLY A 80 8.78 -8.08 -9.96
N GLU A 81 9.08 -9.10 -9.16
CA GLU A 81 9.54 -10.41 -9.64
C GLU A 81 8.45 -11.07 -10.50
N ASP A 82 7.19 -11.06 -10.04
CA ASP A 82 6.05 -11.62 -10.77
C ASP A 82 5.79 -10.89 -12.11
N LEU A 83 5.87 -9.56 -12.10
CA LEU A 83 5.54 -8.72 -13.26
C LEU A 83 6.72 -8.39 -14.17
N HIS A 84 7.92 -8.89 -13.85
CA HIS A 84 9.17 -8.53 -14.53
C HIS A 84 9.40 -7.01 -14.56
N MET A 85 9.14 -6.36 -13.42
CA MET A 85 9.24 -4.92 -13.22
C MET A 85 10.20 -4.60 -12.07
N GLY A 86 11.00 -3.55 -12.22
CA GLY A 86 11.78 -3.05 -11.09
C GLY A 86 10.88 -2.48 -9.98
N GLU A 87 11.34 -2.54 -8.72
CA GLU A 87 10.61 -2.05 -7.54
C GLU A 87 10.09 -0.61 -7.70
N ARG A 88 10.89 0.26 -8.34
CA ARG A 88 10.50 1.64 -8.65
C ARG A 88 9.32 1.70 -9.63
N GLY A 89 9.30 0.83 -10.64
CA GLY A 89 8.22 0.74 -11.62
C GLY A 89 6.92 0.25 -10.97
N VAL A 90 7.00 -0.73 -10.08
CA VAL A 90 5.86 -1.23 -9.31
C VAL A 90 5.29 -0.12 -8.42
N ASN A 91 6.14 0.61 -7.69
CA ASN A 91 5.69 1.74 -6.87
C ASN A 91 5.05 2.87 -7.70
N GLN A 92 5.57 3.18 -8.88
CA GLN A 92 4.95 4.14 -9.80
C GLN A 92 3.59 3.66 -10.30
N CYS A 93 3.47 2.36 -10.61
CA CYS A 93 2.19 1.76 -10.98
C CYS A 93 1.19 1.91 -9.83
N LYS A 94 1.53 1.44 -8.62
CA LYS A 94 0.71 1.56 -7.41
C LYS A 94 0.21 2.99 -7.19
N ASN A 95 1.12 3.97 -7.17
CA ASN A 95 0.75 5.36 -6.88
C ASN A 95 -0.19 5.95 -7.94
N ARG A 96 0.05 5.64 -9.23
CA ARG A 96 -0.81 6.08 -10.33
C ARG A 96 -2.19 5.43 -10.27
N SER A 97 -2.25 4.13 -10.01
CA SER A 97 -3.50 3.39 -9.86
C SER A 97 -4.34 3.92 -8.69
N LEU A 98 -3.72 4.10 -7.50
CA LEU A 98 -4.42 4.69 -6.35
C LEU A 98 -4.94 6.10 -6.64
N LYS A 99 -4.18 6.92 -7.38
CA LYS A 99 -4.66 8.25 -7.79
C LYS A 99 -5.88 8.18 -8.71
N LYS A 100 -5.94 7.21 -9.63
CA LYS A 100 -7.10 6.99 -10.49
C LYS A 100 -8.33 6.60 -9.65
N LEU A 101 -8.18 5.65 -8.74
CA LEU A 101 -9.26 5.21 -7.85
C LEU A 101 -9.76 6.35 -6.96
N HIS A 102 -8.84 7.12 -6.38
CA HIS A 102 -9.17 8.30 -5.59
C HIS A 102 -9.96 9.33 -6.40
N ASN A 103 -9.53 9.64 -7.62
CA ASN A 103 -10.25 10.57 -8.49
C ASN A 103 -11.64 10.02 -8.86
N TYR A 104 -11.75 8.72 -9.13
CA TYR A 104 -13.03 8.07 -9.39
C TYR A 104 -13.97 8.26 -8.21
N LEU A 105 -13.52 7.96 -7.00
CA LEU A 105 -14.31 8.10 -5.77
C LEU A 105 -14.75 9.54 -5.54
N ILE A 106 -13.86 10.54 -5.66
CA ILE A 106 -14.24 11.96 -5.50
C ILE A 106 -15.28 12.39 -6.55
N THR A 107 -15.17 11.89 -7.78
CA THR A 107 -16.07 12.29 -8.87
C THR A 107 -17.47 11.69 -8.70
N HIS A 108 -17.56 10.52 -8.07
CA HIS A 108 -18.80 9.73 -7.96
C HIS A 108 -19.34 9.65 -6.52
N SER A 109 -18.67 10.25 -5.54
CA SER A 109 -19.20 10.42 -4.18
C SER A 109 -20.15 11.62 -4.18
N VAL A 110 -21.45 11.33 -4.17
CA VAL A 110 -22.53 12.29 -3.89
C VAL A 110 -22.82 12.29 -2.40
#